data_AF-A0A7W8X8E8-F1
#
_entry.id   AF-A0A7W8X8E8-F1
#
_cell.length_a   1.000
_cell.length_b   1.000
_cell.length_c   1.000
_cell.angle_alpha   90.00
_cell.angle_beta   90.00
_cell.angle_gamma   90.00
#
_symmetry.space_group_name_H-M   'P 1'
#
loop_
_entity.id
_entity.type
_entity.pdbx_description
1 polymer ?
#
loop_
_entity_poly.entity_id
_entity_poly.type
_entity_poly.pdbx_seq_one_letter_code
_entity_poly.pdbx_strand_id
1 'polypeptide(L)' 'MTRIVDYFFSIGSPWSYIGFDSFVELAANNYVEIKPYLTTVVEENGGIFSRNRPPTQLLDARPETLGAPSKGLILKKPR' A
#
# COMPACT_ATOMS: atom_id res chain seq x y z
N MET A 1 -10.16 -32.83 -16.41
CA MET A 1 -10.63 -31.45 -16.67
C MET A 1 -9.78 -30.51 -15.85
N THR A 2 -8.98 -29.67 -16.50
CA THR A 2 -8.15 -28.67 -15.82
C THR A 2 -9.06 -27.53 -15.38
N ARG A 3 -9.00 -27.16 -14.10
CA ARG A 3 -9.74 -25.99 -13.58
C ARG A 3 -8.83 -24.78 -13.75
N ILE A 4 -9.37 -23.66 -14.24
CA ILE A 4 -8.62 -22.42 -14.43
C ILE A 4 -9.09 -21.42 -13.37
N VAL A 5 -8.16 -20.76 -12.71
CA VAL A 5 -8.42 -19.64 -11.80
C VAL A 5 -7.87 -18.37 -12.44
N ASP A 6 -8.77 -17.44 -12.77
CA ASP A 6 -8.39 -16.10 -13.21
C ASP A 6 -7.87 -15.30 -11.99
N TYR A 7 -6.60 -14.93 -12.02
CA TYR A 7 -5.92 -14.27 -10.91
C TYR A 7 -5.57 -12.82 -11.25
N PHE A 8 -6.28 -11.88 -10.63
CA PHE A 8 -6.12 -10.45 -10.86
C PHE A 8 -5.17 -9.85 -9.82
N PHE A 9 -4.08 -9.23 -10.27
CA PHE A 9 -3.05 -8.68 -9.38
C PHE A 9 -2.52 -7.33 -9.87
N SER A 10 -2.05 -6.50 -8.94
CA SER A 10 -1.36 -5.25 -9.26
C SER A 10 0.01 -5.23 -8.63
N ILE A 11 1.03 -4.85 -9.41
CA ILE A 11 2.43 -4.76 -8.94
C ILE A 11 2.55 -3.81 -7.73
N GLY A 12 1.72 -2.75 -7.71
CA GLY A 12 1.71 -1.75 -6.64
C GLY A 12 0.80 -2.09 -5.44
N SER A 13 0.09 -3.23 -5.47
CA SER A 13 -0.79 -3.62 -4.36
C SER A 13 -0.07 -4.61 -3.44
N PRO A 14 0.20 -4.27 -2.17
CA PRO A 14 0.80 -5.22 -1.23
C PRO A 14 -0.09 -6.45 -1.03
N TRP A 15 -1.41 -6.30 -1.18
CA TRP A 15 -2.40 -7.37 -1.06
C TRP A 15 -2.24 -8.46 -2.13
N SER A 16 -1.66 -8.12 -3.30
CA SER A 16 -1.41 -9.10 -4.35
C SER A 16 -0.33 -10.12 -3.98
N TYR A 17 0.48 -9.87 -2.96
CA TYR A 17 1.56 -10.78 -2.58
C TYR A 17 1.24 -11.61 -1.33
N ILE A 18 0.18 -11.24 -0.59
CA ILE A 18 -0.19 -11.94 0.64
C ILE A 18 -0.73 -13.33 0.29
N GLY A 19 -0.03 -14.36 0.77
CA GLY A 19 -0.42 -15.76 0.55
C GLY A 19 -0.20 -16.26 -0.88
N PHE A 20 0.52 -15.52 -1.73
CA PHE A 20 0.75 -15.92 -3.13
C PHE A 20 1.48 -17.26 -3.25
N ASP A 21 2.53 -17.48 -2.45
CA ASP A 21 3.29 -18.74 -2.48
C ASP A 21 2.41 -19.93 -2.10
N SER A 22 1.61 -19.81 -1.04
CA SER A 22 0.66 -20.84 -0.61
C SER A 22 -0.43 -21.08 -1.65
N PHE A 23 -0.90 -20.04 -2.34
CA PHE A 23 -1.87 -20.17 -3.42
C PHE A 23 -1.29 -20.95 -4.62
N VAL A 24 -0.04 -20.65 -5.03
CA VAL A 24 0.66 -21.36 -6.11
C VAL A 24 0.87 -22.83 -5.74
N GLU A 25 1.29 -23.11 -4.51
CA GLU A 25 1.46 -24.48 -4.00
C GLU A 25 0.14 -25.27 -4.05
N LEU A 26 -0.96 -24.67 -3.58
CA LEU A 26 -2.28 -25.29 -3.63
C LEU A 26 -2.74 -25.57 -5.07
N ALA A 27 -2.50 -24.64 -6.00
CA ALA A 27 -2.87 -24.82 -7.39
C ALA A 27 -2.09 -25.99 -8.03
N ALA A 28 -0.78 -26.07 -7.77
CA ALA A 28 0.06 -27.16 -8.23
C ALA A 28 -0.42 -28.54 -7.70
N ASN A 29 -0.70 -28.62 -6.40
CA ASN A 29 -1.17 -29.85 -5.75
C ASN A 29 -2.54 -30.34 -6.26
N ASN A 30 -3.36 -29.43 -6.80
CA ASN A 30 -4.72 -29.73 -7.27
C ASN A 30 -4.85 -29.72 -8.81
N TYR A 31 -3.74 -29.64 -9.55
CA TYR A 31 -3.74 -29.58 -11.02
C TYR A 31 -4.63 -28.45 -11.57
N VAL A 32 -4.57 -27.28 -10.92
CA VAL A 32 -5.29 -26.07 -11.29
C VAL A 32 -4.35 -25.13 -12.03
N GLU A 33 -4.80 -24.61 -13.17
CA GLU A 33 -4.07 -23.57 -13.91
C GLU A 33 -4.39 -22.20 -13.31
N ILE A 34 -3.37 -21.39 -13.06
CA ILE A 34 -3.52 -20.00 -12.68
C ILE A 34 -3.31 -19.15 -13.93
N LYS A 35 -4.31 -18.34 -14.29
CA LYS A 35 -4.22 -17.39 -15.41
C LYS A 35 -4.12 -15.96 -14.88
N PRO A 36 -2.94 -15.34 -14.90
CA PRO A 36 -2.73 -14.04 -14.28
C PRO A 36 -3.19 -12.90 -15.20
N TYR A 37 -3.80 -11.86 -14.60
CA TYR A 37 -4.17 -10.60 -15.26
C TYR A 37 -3.67 -9.43 -14.43
N LEU A 38 -2.91 -8.56 -15.06
CA LEU A 38 -2.47 -7.32 -14.43
C LEU A 38 -3.66 -6.35 -14.32
N THR A 39 -3.94 -5.89 -13.11
CA THR A 39 -4.91 -4.83 -12.87
C THR A 39 -4.20 -3.48 -12.77
N THR A 40 -4.75 -2.51 -13.49
CA THR A 40 -4.41 -1.11 -13.33
C THR A 40 -5.14 -0.53 -12.12
N VAL A 41 -4.68 0.61 -11.62
CA VAL A 41 -5.46 1.39 -10.65
C VAL A 41 -6.81 1.71 -11.28
N VAL A 42 -7.90 1.32 -10.61
CA VAL A 42 -9.27 1.64 -11.02
C VAL A 42 -9.66 2.92 -10.29
N GLU A 43 -9.55 4.06 -10.98
CA GLU A 43 -9.82 5.37 -10.39
C GLU A 43 -11.31 5.50 -9.97
N GLU A 44 -12.22 4.81 -10.65
CA GLU A 44 -13.65 4.80 -10.31
C GLU A 44 -13.95 4.20 -8.92
N ASN A 45 -13.11 3.28 -8.45
CA ASN A 45 -13.22 2.66 -7.12
C ASN A 45 -12.44 3.44 -6.05
N GLY A 46 -11.98 4.66 -6.34
CA GLY A 46 -11.18 5.48 -5.44
C GLY A 46 -9.69 5.13 -5.44
N GLY A 47 -9.23 4.33 -6.40
CA GLY A 47 -7.80 4.13 -6.63
C GLY A 47 -7.14 5.41 -7.11
N ILE A 48 -5.95 5.74 -6.61
CA ILE A 48 -5.20 6.92 -7.07
C ILE A 48 -3.79 6.48 -7.40
N PHE A 49 -3.32 6.74 -8.63
CA PHE A 49 -1.92 6.52 -8.99
C PHE A 49 -1.01 7.33 -8.09
N SER A 50 0.13 6.78 -7.67
CA SER A 50 1.06 7.50 -6.78
C SER A 50 1.50 8.87 -7.32
N ARG A 51 1.64 9.02 -8.65
CA ARG A 51 1.92 10.30 -9.33
C ARG A 51 0.80 11.33 -9.23
N ASN A 52 -0.44 10.88 -9.05
CA ASN A 52 -1.64 11.70 -8.94
C ASN A 52 -2.03 11.89 -7.47
N ARG A 53 -1.34 11.23 -6.53
CA ARG A 53 -1.62 11.36 -5.11
C ARG A 53 -1.33 12.81 -4.73
N PRO A 54 -2.29 13.53 -4.15
CA PRO A 54 -1.98 14.84 -3.60
C PRO A 54 -0.84 14.66 -2.58
N PRO A 55 0.07 15.64 -2.46
CA PRO A 55 1.05 15.62 -1.38
C PRO A 55 0.30 15.38 -0.08
N THR A 56 0.89 14.63 0.86
CA THR A 56 0.28 14.35 2.15
C THR A 56 -0.07 15.68 2.81
N GLN A 57 -1.28 16.15 2.60
CA GLN A 57 -1.83 17.27 3.31
C GLN A 57 -2.09 16.67 4.68
N LEU A 58 -1.21 17.00 5.61
CA LEU A 58 -1.46 16.85 7.02
C LEU A 58 -2.76 17.62 7.25
N LEU A 59 -3.90 16.91 7.17
CA LEU A 59 -5.24 17.44 7.43
C LEU A 59 -5.13 18.18 8.75
N ASP A 60 -5.14 19.50 8.67
CA ASP A 60 -5.09 20.46 9.75
C ASP A 60 -4.58 19.86 11.05
N ALA A 61 -3.25 19.80 11.21
CA ALA A 61 -2.72 19.92 12.55
C ALA A 61 -3.23 21.27 13.06
N ARG A 62 -4.42 21.26 13.68
CA ARG A 62 -4.94 22.42 14.36
C ARG A 62 -3.82 22.88 15.28
N PRO A 63 -3.48 24.17 15.30
CA PRO A 63 -2.37 24.64 16.12
C PRO A 63 -2.54 24.28 17.62
N GLU A 64 -3.74 23.91 18.05
CA GLU A 64 -4.05 23.42 19.39
C GLU A 64 -3.68 21.94 19.69
N THR A 65 -3.27 21.13 18.71
CA THR A 65 -2.70 19.79 18.96
C THR A 65 -1.17 19.76 18.97
N LEU A 66 -0.52 20.83 18.50
CA LEU A 66 0.89 21.09 18.76
C LEU A 66 0.98 21.77 20.13
N GLY A 67 1.12 20.96 21.19
CA GLY A 67 1.61 21.45 22.47
C GLY A 67 2.80 22.39 22.21
N ALA A 68 2.70 23.61 22.75
CA ALA A 68 3.56 24.74 22.43
C ALA A 68 5.01 24.33 22.13
N PRO A 69 5.66 24.93 21.11
CA PRO A 69 7.09 24.73 20.95
C PRO A 69 7.74 25.16 22.25
N SER A 70 8.25 24.19 23.02
CA SER A 70 9.11 24.44 24.15
C SER A 70 10.23 25.28 23.60
N LYS A 71 10.21 26.58 23.96
CA LYS A 71 11.23 27.56 23.57
C LYS A 71 12.56 26.86 23.67
N GLY A 72 13.28 26.79 22.55
CA GLY A 72 14.60 26.19 22.49
C GLY A 72 15.43 26.74 23.65
N LEU A 73 15.67 25.89 24.63
CA LEU A 73 16.65 26.15 25.66
C LEU A 73 17.99 25.98 24.96
N ILE A 74 18.46 27.06 24.36
CA ILE A 74 19.84 27.19 23.93
C ILE A 74 20.67 27.03 25.21
N LEU A 75 21.15 25.81 25.46
CA LEU A 75 22.22 25.56 26.42
C LEU A 75 23.43 26.34 25.94
N LYS A 76 23.64 27.53 26.52
CA LYS A 76 24.93 28.21 26.45
C LYS A 76 25.94 27.27 27.10
N LYS A 77 26.79 26.66 26.28
CA LYS A 77 27.99 25.94 26.70
C LYS A 77 28.85 26.92 27.52
N PRO A 78 29.22 26.60 28.77
CA PRO A 78 30.13 27.47 29.52
C PRO A 78 31.54 27.37 28.89
N ARG A 79 32.23 28.52 28.85
CA ARG A 79 33.66 28.60 28.57
C ARG A 79 34.44 28.05 29.76
#